data_AF-A0A7E6CG16-F1
#
_entry.id   AF-A0A7E6CG16-F1
#
_cell.length_a   1.000
_cell.length_b   1.000
_cell.length_c   1.000
_cell.angle_alpha   90.00
_cell.angle_beta   90.00
_cell.angle_gamma   90.00
#
_symmetry.space_group_name_H-M   'P 1'
#
loop_
_entity.id
_entity.type
_entity.pdbx_description
1 polymer ?
#
loop_
_entity_poly.entity_id
_entity_poly.type
_entity_poly.pdbx_seq_one_letter_code
_entity_poly.pdbx_strand_id
1 'polypeptide(L)'
;MIPQLSRLYPDKELELEVSPESAPFLVFTPGNVVLVPVINIQAFVLLPTSSERRPLFQLRARTNIIATIRVSSNKIQGSVTPGR
;
A
#
# COMPACT_ATOMS: atom_id res chain seq x y z
N MET A 1 3.76 17.66 4.30
CA MET A 1 4.31 18.06 2.99
C MET A 1 5.84 18.07 3.09
N ILE A 2 6.59 17.61 2.08
CA ILE A 2 8.07 17.52 2.10
C ILE A 2 8.62 18.69 1.26
N PRO A 3 9.07 19.81 1.85
CA PRO A 3 9.43 21.02 1.10
C PRO A 3 10.61 20.83 0.14
N GLN A 4 11.52 19.91 0.46
CA GLN A 4 12.71 19.62 -0.34
C GLN A 4 12.33 19.03 -1.70
N LEU A 5 11.23 18.28 -1.78
CA LEU A 5 10.77 17.67 -3.03
C LEU A 5 10.39 18.76 -4.05
N SER A 6 9.59 19.73 -3.65
CA SER A 6 9.15 20.83 -4.52
C SER A 6 10.30 21.74 -4.96
N ARG A 7 11.38 21.81 -4.18
CA ARG A 7 12.58 22.58 -4.54
C ARG A 7 13.49 21.84 -5.52
N LEU A 8 13.70 20.54 -5.30
CA LEU A 8 14.63 19.72 -6.09
C LEU A 8 13.99 19.18 -7.38
N TYR A 9 12.68 18.93 -7.35
CA TYR A 9 11.91 18.34 -8.44
C TYR A 9 10.61 19.14 -8.66
N PRO A 10 10.70 20.41 -9.07
CA PRO A 10 9.52 21.22 -9.36
C PRO A 10 8.74 20.63 -10.54
N ASP A 11 7.42 20.57 -10.41
CA ASP A 11 6.48 20.11 -11.44
C ASP A 11 6.82 18.73 -12.03
N LYS A 12 7.41 17.85 -11.21
CA LYS A 12 7.69 16.47 -11.58
C LYS A 12 6.66 15.52 -11.01
N GLU A 13 6.32 14.52 -11.82
CA GLU A 13 5.49 13.40 -11.40
C GLU A 13 6.26 12.49 -10.44
N LEU A 14 5.52 11.95 -9.48
CA LEU A 14 6.02 10.99 -8.51
C LEU A 14 5.34 9.65 -8.74
N GLU A 15 6.11 8.59 -8.62
CA GLU A 15 5.62 7.23 -8.64
C GLU A 15 5.77 6.61 -7.26
N LEU A 16 4.74 5.91 -6.79
CA LEU A 16 4.76 5.15 -5.55
C LEU A 16 4.67 3.67 -5.89
N GLU A 17 5.76 2.94 -5.72
CA GLU A 17 5.75 1.48 -5.82
C GLU A 17 5.41 0.88 -4.46
N VAL A 18 4.35 0.07 -4.43
CA VAL A 18 3.87 -0.57 -3.21
C VAL A 18 4.11 -2.08 -3.30
N SER A 19 4.82 -2.62 -2.32
CA SER A 19 5.10 -4.04 -2.22
C SER A 19 4.86 -4.56 -0.80
N PRO A 20 4.43 -5.82 -0.63
CA PRO A 20 4.36 -6.43 0.68
C PRO A 20 5.78 -6.65 1.23
N GLU A 21 6.02 -6.32 2.51
CA GLU A 21 7.27 -6.67 3.18
C GLU A 21 7.38 -8.19 3.39
N SER A 22 6.24 -8.83 3.62
CA SER A 22 6.10 -10.27 3.78
C SER A 22 4.73 -10.73 3.32
N ALA A 23 4.52 -12.04 3.22
CA ALA A 23 3.18 -12.59 3.09
C ALA A 23 2.27 -12.03 4.20
N PRO A 24 1.08 -11.48 3.89
CA PRO A 24 0.21 -10.94 4.90
C PRO A 24 -0.53 -12.06 5.64
N PHE A 25 -0.81 -11.85 6.92
CA PHE A 25 -1.48 -12.82 7.77
C PHE A 25 -2.96 -12.47 7.96
N LEU A 26 -3.81 -13.48 7.96
CA LEU A 26 -5.22 -13.39 8.29
C LEU A 26 -5.45 -13.98 9.69
N VAL A 27 -6.07 -13.19 10.56
CA VAL A 27 -6.49 -13.62 11.89
C VAL A 27 -7.99 -13.80 11.89
N PHE A 28 -8.43 -15.03 12.14
CA PHE A 28 -9.84 -15.38 12.22
C PHE A 28 -10.31 -15.33 13.67
N THR A 29 -11.41 -14.62 13.91
CA THR A 29 -12.12 -14.56 15.19
C THR A 29 -13.60 -14.84 14.94
N PRO A 30 -14.38 -15.29 15.95
CA PRO A 30 -15.82 -15.46 15.77
C PRO A 30 -16.48 -14.17 15.26
N GLY A 31 -17.01 -14.21 14.03
CA GLY A 31 -17.68 -13.08 13.39
C GLY A 31 -16.79 -12.04 12.70
N ASN A 32 -15.45 -12.09 12.83
CA ASN A 32 -14.55 -11.12 12.18
C ASN A 32 -13.28 -11.77 11.63
N VAL A 33 -12.77 -11.21 10.53
CA VAL A 33 -11.44 -11.53 10.00
C VAL A 33 -10.62 -10.26 9.99
N VAL A 34 -9.40 -10.31 10.51
CA VAL A 34 -8.48 -9.18 10.54
C VAL A 34 -7.28 -9.50 9.67
N LEU A 35 -6.91 -8.55 8.81
CA LEU A 35 -5.72 -8.58 7.96
C LEU A 35 -4.76 -7.48 8.46
N VAL A 36 -3.51 -7.85 8.74
CA VAL A 36 -2.49 -6.90 9.23
C VAL A 36 -1.32 -6.88 8.26
N PRO A 37 -1.42 -6.16 7.12
CA PRO A 37 -0.34 -6.12 6.16
C PRO A 37 0.76 -5.16 6.64
N VAL A 38 2.00 -5.55 6.38
CA VAL A 38 3.15 -4.66 6.40
C VAL A 38 3.55 -4.42 4.95
N ILE A 39 3.52 -3.17 4.52
CA ILE A 39 3.83 -2.77 3.15
C ILE A 39 5.02 -1.81 3.13
N ASN A 40 5.86 -1.99 2.12
CA ASN A 40 6.90 -1.05 1.76
C ASN A 40 6.37 -0.17 0.62
N ILE A 41 6.58 1.13 0.76
CA ILE A 41 6.21 2.13 -0.26
C ILE A 41 7.50 2.84 -0.65
N GLN A 42 8.00 2.56 -1.85
CA GLN A 42 9.15 3.25 -2.41
C GLN A 42 8.66 4.40 -3.29
N ALA A 43 9.06 5.62 -2.95
CA ALA A 43 8.77 6.79 -3.77
C ALA A 43 9.88 7.04 -4.78
N PHE A 44 9.50 7.39 -6.01
CA PHE A 44 10.38 7.80 -7.08
C PHE A 44 9.93 9.12 -7.69
N VAL A 45 10.86 9.85 -8.30
CA VAL A 45 10.57 10.94 -9.23
C VAL A 45 10.80 10.48 -10.66
N LEU A 46 9.89 10.84 -11.56
CA LEU A 46 10.00 10.54 -12.98
C LEU A 46 10.85 11.60 -13.68
N LEU A 47 11.87 11.17 -14.42
CA LEU A 47 12.77 12.04 -15.16
C LEU A 47 12.25 12.25 -16.60
N PRO A 48 12.39 13.45 -17.17
CA PRO A 48 11.69 13.83 -18.42
C PRO A 48 12.16 13.12 -19.69
N THR A 49 13.30 12.43 -19.68
CA THR A 49 13.98 11.98 -20.91
C THR A 49 14.32 10.49 -20.97
N SER A 50 13.89 9.70 -19.99
CA SER A 50 14.08 8.25 -20.02
C SER A 50 13.01 7.55 -19.19
N SER A 51 12.86 6.23 -19.34
CA SER A 51 12.13 5.39 -18.38
C SER A 51 12.81 5.30 -17.02
N GLU A 52 13.87 6.10 -16.75
CA GLU A 52 14.50 6.15 -15.45
C GLU A 52 13.65 6.92 -14.45
N ARG A 53 13.53 6.28 -13.29
CA ARG A 53 12.94 6.83 -12.08
C ARG A 53 14.04 6.93 -11.04
N ARG A 54 14.13 8.05 -10.32
CA ARG A 54 15.12 8.24 -9.25
C ARG A 54 14.46 8.01 -7.89
N PRO A 55 15.01 7.13 -7.03
CA PRO A 55 14.44 6.89 -5.71
C PRO A 55 14.56 8.13 -4.81
N LEU A 56 13.53 8.39 -4.01
CA LEU A 56 13.44 9.55 -3.13
C LEU A 56 13.54 9.14 -1.66
N PHE A 57 12.58 8.34 -1.20
CA PHE A 57 12.50 7.83 0.17
C PHE A 57 11.66 6.56 0.20
N GLN A 58 11.82 5.77 1.26
CA GLN A 58 11.03 4.57 1.50
C GLN A 58 10.21 4.74 2.78
N LEU A 59 8.95 4.34 2.74
CA LEU A 59 8.09 4.24 3.91
C LEU A 59 7.81 2.77 4.19
N ARG A 60 7.76 2.43 5.48
CA ARG A 60 7.22 1.17 5.97
C ARG A 60 5.91 1.47 6.67
N ALA A 61 4.82 0.94 6.15
CA ALA A 61 3.49 1.13 6.73
C ALA A 61 2.95 -0.20 7.24
N ARG A 62 2.40 -0.17 8.45
CA ARG A 62 1.63 -1.27 9.02
C ARG A 62 0.24 -0.74 9.30
N THR A 63 -0.77 -1.41 8.76
CA THR A 63 -2.17 -1.03 8.95
C THR A 63 -2.98 -2.22 9.43
N ASN A 64 -4.08 -1.96 10.13
CA ASN A 64 -5.08 -2.98 10.44
C ASN A 64 -6.21 -2.84 9.43
N ILE A 65 -6.65 -3.94 8.85
CA ILE A 65 -7.75 -4.01 7.90
C ILE A 65 -8.74 -5.04 8.41
N ILE A 66 -10.02 -4.68 8.42
CA ILE A 66 -11.10 -5.60 8.74
C ILE A 66 -11.56 -6.23 7.42
N ALA A 67 -11.62 -7.55 7.38
CA ALA A 67 -12.12 -8.30 6.24
C ALA A 67 -13.47 -8.96 6.59
N THR A 68 -14.42 -8.85 5.67
CA THR A 68 -15.69 -9.59 5.72
C THR A 68 -15.63 -10.69 4.69
N ILE A 69 -15.99 -11.91 5.06
CA ILE A 69 -16.08 -13.06 4.14
C ILE A 69 -17.52 -13.54 4.08
N ARG A 70 -18.03 -13.77 2.87
CA ARG A 70 -19.37 -14.32 2.63
C ARG A 70 -19.30 -15.46 1.61
N VAL A 71 -20.08 -16.51 1.86
CA VAL A 71 -20.27 -17.61 0.90
C VAL A 71 -21.66 -17.47 0.27
N SER A 72 -21.73 -17.49 -1.05
CA SER A 72 -23.00 -17.44 -1.79
C SER A 72 -22.86 -18.14 -3.14
N SER A 73 -23.87 -18.95 -3.51
CA SER A 73 -23.92 -19.61 -4.83
C SER A 73 -22.60 -20.32 -5.20
N ASN A 74 -22.04 -21.08 -4.25
CA ASN A 74 -20.77 -21.80 -4.38
C ASN A 74 -19.52 -20.92 -4.63
N LYS A 75 -19.59 -19.61 -4.34
CA LYS A 75 -18.47 -18.68 -4.41
C LYS A 75 -18.14 -18.12 -3.03
N ILE A 76 -16.85 -17.94 -2.78
CA ILE A 76 -16.34 -17.17 -1.63
C ILE A 76 -16.13 -15.74 -2.12
N GLN A 77 -16.74 -14.79 -1.42
CA GLN A 77 -16.59 -13.37 -1.67
C GLN A 77 -16.01 -12.70 -0.43
N GLY A 78 -15.16 -11.70 -0.63
CA GLY A 78 -14.54 -10.93 0.45
C GLY A 78 -14.62 -9.44 0.19
N SER A 79 -14.69 -8.66 1.25
CA SER A 79 -14.51 -7.20 1.21
C SER A 79 -13.59 -6.77 2.35
N VAL A 80 -12.93 -5.63 2.18
CA VAL A 80 -12.01 -5.07 3.16
C VAL A 80 -12.41 -3.63 3.51
N THR A 81 -12.27 -3.27 4.78
CA THR A 81 -12.43 -1.91 5.27
C THR A 81 -11.23 -1.52 6.13
N PRO A 82 -10.78 -0.25 6.08
CA PRO A 82 -9.75 0.22 7.00
C PRO A 82 -10.15 -0.04 8.45
N GLY A 83 -9.23 -0.61 9.25
CA GLY A 83 -9.37 -0.68 10.68
C GLY A 83 -9.35 0.73 11.28
N ARG A 84 -10.05 0.90 12.41
CA ARG A 84 -10.03 2.16 13.17
C ARG A 84 -8.66 2.41 13.79
#